data_AF-R5GQI7-F1
#
_entry.id   AF-R5GQI7-F1
#
_cell.length_a   1.000
_cell.length_b   1.000
_cell.length_c   1.000
_cell.angle_alpha   90.00
_cell.angle_beta   90.00
_cell.angle_gamma   90.00
#
_symmetry.space_group_name_H-M   'P 1'
#
loop_
_entity.id
_entity.type
_entity.pdbx_description
1 polymer ?
#
loop_
_entity_poly.entity_id
_entity_poly.type
_entity_poly.pdbx_seq_one_letter_code
_entity_poly.pdbx_strand_id
1 'polypeptide(L)'
;MDFVRGASLKDIVAKAGKLSPQQAVYIAVGLLPALEIMHREMILHRDVSPDNIMLCPDGSVKLIDFGAARQLGDSTQSMSVILKQGFAPLEQYQRKGRQGGWTDIYSLGASLYFALTGETPDDPLTRLEDDSLFKKGLTGVTCRLAEVLVKACALKSEERYQDAGEMLNAVKSCGITPERIPEEIIASVISGNDSRLKRPGRRRTVITAVAAAVTIAAGSAVAFLSGIWAPPVEVKIGGEMFPVTVTELDLSGRELTNSQISNLRHMKQLKYLNLKDNYITDLSCLAPLTQLESLHFSNNNVTDISFMKNMDGLREISAENTGVSDISVLRGKTQLESVFFGDSYVTDITPISDSRGLRYVGFNEAQISDINALEGMTELETVCFAGCGITSLEPLRSSKKLRNIYFGRNNISDLSPLIGCDIEEMYIDCNQLNGDTEAFRGLTAHGFIVLNGNGYLDSQLDYLVSTINGEFTLYN
;
A
#
# COMPACT_ATOMS: atom_id res chain seq x y z
N MET A 1 -12.17 25.14 15.31
CA MET A 1 -11.01 25.70 14.60
C MET A 1 -11.50 26.82 13.73
N ASP A 2 -10.84 27.97 13.79
CA ASP A 2 -11.09 29.07 12.85
C ASP A 2 -10.58 28.66 11.46
N PHE A 3 -11.36 28.96 10.42
CA PHE A 3 -10.96 28.71 9.05
C PHE A 3 -9.79 29.63 8.68
N VAL A 4 -8.61 29.04 8.41
CA VAL A 4 -7.44 29.79 7.95
C VAL A 4 -7.54 29.99 6.44
N ARG A 5 -7.92 31.19 6.01
CA ARG A 5 -7.92 31.56 4.59
C ARG A 5 -6.48 31.83 4.13
N GLY A 6 -5.82 30.80 3.61
CA GLY A 6 -4.45 30.88 3.07
C GLY A 6 -4.20 29.82 2.00
N ALA A 7 -3.01 29.85 1.41
CA ALA A 7 -2.51 28.83 0.50
C ALA A 7 -1.41 28.01 1.20
N SER A 8 -1.39 26.69 1.02
CA SER A 8 -0.30 25.86 1.56
C SER A 8 1.01 26.20 0.86
N LEU A 9 2.14 26.06 1.55
CA LEU A 9 3.47 26.24 0.97
C LEU A 9 3.66 25.32 -0.24
N LYS A 10 3.13 24.10 -0.18
CA LYS A 10 3.12 23.16 -1.30
C LYS A 10 2.42 23.71 -2.53
N ASP A 11 1.20 24.24 -2.37
CA ASP A 11 0.44 24.79 -3.49
C ASP A 11 1.11 26.05 -4.08
N ILE A 12 1.73 26.85 -3.21
CA ILE A 12 2.51 28.03 -3.63
C ILE A 12 3.70 27.61 -4.49
N VAL A 13 4.49 26.62 -4.05
CA VAL A 13 5.63 26.10 -4.85
C VAL A 13 5.16 25.45 -6.14
N ALA A 14 4.05 24.70 -6.11
CA ALA A 14 3.47 24.11 -7.32
C ALA A 14 3.01 25.17 -8.34
N LYS A 15 2.57 26.35 -7.86
CA LYS A 15 2.07 27.44 -8.71
C LYS A 15 3.18 28.39 -9.19
N ALA A 16 4.05 28.80 -8.28
CA ALA A 16 5.07 29.83 -8.51
C ALA A 16 6.44 29.24 -8.88
N GLY A 17 6.63 27.92 -8.71
CA GLY A 17 7.92 27.28 -8.79
C GLY A 17 8.74 27.47 -7.51
N LYS A 18 10.06 27.39 -7.65
CA LYS A 18 11.00 27.55 -6.53
C LYS A 18 10.89 28.95 -5.94
N LEU A 19 10.86 29.06 -4.62
CA LEU A 19 10.87 30.33 -3.91
C LEU A 19 12.28 30.91 -3.82
N SER A 20 12.36 32.23 -3.67
CA SER A 20 13.65 32.91 -3.45
C SER A 20 14.17 32.66 -2.03
N PRO A 21 15.49 32.80 -1.80
CA PRO A 21 16.06 32.80 -0.45
C PRO A 21 15.37 33.78 0.51
N GLN A 22 14.98 34.96 0.02
CA GLN A 22 14.27 35.98 0.78
C GLN A 22 12.89 35.52 1.24
N GLN A 23 12.17 34.80 0.38
CA GLN A 23 10.85 34.22 0.69
C GLN A 23 10.95 33.03 1.66
N ALA A 24 11.98 32.18 1.50
CA ALA A 24 12.24 31.10 2.46
C ALA A 24 12.56 31.65 3.86
N VAL A 25 13.37 32.71 3.94
CA VAL A 25 13.66 33.41 5.20
C VAL A 25 12.41 34.05 5.78
N TYR A 26 11.51 34.60 4.95
CA TYR A 26 10.22 35.13 5.40
C TYR A 26 9.36 34.06 6.09
N ILE A 27 9.27 32.86 5.49
CA ILE A 27 8.55 31.72 6.07
C ILE A 27 9.17 31.30 7.40
N ALA A 28 10.50 31.14 7.44
CA ALA A 28 11.22 30.71 8.63
C ALA A 28 11.02 31.71 9.80
N VAL A 29 11.16 33.01 9.54
CA VAL A 29 10.95 34.07 10.54
C VAL A 29 9.50 34.13 11.01
N GLY A 30 8.54 33.78 10.16
CA GLY A 30 7.11 33.73 10.52
C GLY A 30 6.75 32.56 11.43
N LEU A 31 7.40 31.40 11.28
CA LEU A 31 7.03 30.17 12.00
C LEU A 31 7.87 29.87 13.24
N LEU A 32 9.17 30.18 13.21
CA LEU A 32 10.07 29.85 14.33
C LEU A 32 9.63 30.44 15.68
N PRO A 33 9.08 31.66 15.77
CA PRO A 33 8.51 32.15 17.03
C PRO A 33 7.35 31.31 17.57
N ALA A 34 6.50 30.79 16.68
CA ALA A 34 5.38 29.93 17.08
C ALA A 34 5.89 28.57 17.58
N LEU A 35 6.85 27.97 16.87
CA LEU A 35 7.51 26.74 17.31
C LEU A 35 8.25 26.94 18.64
N GLU A 36 8.89 28.08 18.86
CA GLU A 36 9.57 28.38 20.12
C GLU A 36 8.59 28.40 21.30
N ILE A 37 7.40 29.00 21.12
CA ILE A 37 6.34 28.99 22.13
C ILE A 37 5.89 27.55 22.41
N MET A 38 5.65 26.74 21.37
CA MET A 38 5.25 25.34 21.53
C MET A 38 6.30 24.53 22.30
N HIS A 39 7.58 24.64 21.89
CA HIS A 39 8.68 23.91 22.48
C HIS A 39 8.90 24.29 23.95
N ARG A 40 8.68 25.56 24.31
CA ARG A 40 8.73 26.04 25.71
C ARG A 40 7.64 25.44 26.59
N GLU A 41 6.46 25.22 26.03
CA GLU A 41 5.35 24.50 26.68
C GLU A 41 5.51 22.97 26.61
N MET A 42 6.68 22.49 26.17
CA MET A 42 7.01 21.07 26.00
C MET A 42 6.09 20.36 24.99
N ILE A 43 5.54 21.09 24.02
CA ILE A 43 4.71 20.57 22.95
C ILE A 43 5.51 20.52 21.65
N LEU A 44 5.50 19.37 20.98
CA LEU A 44 6.03 19.22 19.62
C LEU A 44 4.89 19.15 18.60
N HIS A 45 5.09 19.73 17.42
CA HIS A 45 4.11 19.65 16.33
C HIS A 45 4.16 18.29 15.62
N ARG A 46 5.37 17.80 15.32
CA ARG A 46 5.70 16.47 14.74
C ARG A 46 5.24 16.22 13.30
N ASP A 47 4.52 17.18 12.72
CA ASP A 47 4.09 17.17 11.32
C ASP A 47 4.31 18.52 10.61
N VAL A 48 5.43 19.21 10.90
CA VAL A 48 5.78 20.44 10.17
C VAL A 48 6.13 20.06 8.73
N SER A 49 5.35 20.52 7.75
CA SER A 49 5.52 20.11 6.35
C SER A 49 4.96 21.16 5.41
N PRO A 50 5.30 21.14 4.10
CA PRO A 50 4.76 22.12 3.14
C PRO A 50 3.24 22.13 3.03
N ASP A 51 2.57 21.01 3.33
CA ASP A 51 1.11 20.91 3.38
C ASP A 51 0.50 21.67 4.58
N ASN A 52 1.25 21.75 5.69
CA ASN A 52 0.78 22.30 6.96
C ASN A 52 1.27 23.73 7.23
N ILE A 53 2.05 24.31 6.32
CA ILE A 53 2.49 25.71 6.39
C ILE A 53 1.58 26.54 5.50
N MET A 54 0.77 27.41 6.10
CA MET A 54 -0.20 28.27 5.43
C MET A 54 0.31 29.69 5.28
N LEU A 55 0.27 30.19 4.05
CA LEU A 55 0.58 31.56 3.67
C LEU A 55 -0.72 32.32 3.44
N CYS A 56 -0.99 33.31 4.29
CA CYS A 56 -2.25 34.04 4.30
C CYS A 56 -2.13 35.35 3.49
N PRO A 57 -3.22 35.84 2.88
CA PRO A 57 -3.21 37.12 2.13
C PRO A 57 -2.79 38.33 2.97
N ASP A 58 -3.04 38.32 4.28
CA ASP A 58 -2.58 39.36 5.22
C ASP A 58 -1.04 39.35 5.43
N GLY A 59 -0.35 38.38 4.83
CA GLY A 59 1.08 38.14 4.94
C GLY A 59 1.47 37.29 6.14
N SER A 60 0.53 36.82 6.95
CA SER A 60 0.85 35.93 8.07
C SER A 60 1.22 34.52 7.58
N VAL A 61 2.16 33.89 8.28
CA VAL A 61 2.54 32.49 8.07
C VAL A 61 2.04 31.70 9.27
N LYS A 62 1.23 30.68 9.04
CA LYS A 62 0.57 29.92 10.10
C LYS A 62 0.83 28.43 9.93
N LEU A 63 1.03 27.75 11.05
CA LEU A 63 1.08 26.30 11.09
C LEU A 63 -0.34 25.77 11.33
N ILE A 64 -0.74 24.77 10.57
CA ILE A 64 -2.03 24.09 10.71
C ILE A 64 -1.82 22.60 10.98
N ASP A 65 -2.90 21.93 11.38
CA ASP A 65 -2.94 20.48 11.65
C ASP A 65 -2.04 20.00 12.81
N PHE A 66 -2.54 20.23 14.03
CA PHE A 66 -1.94 19.75 15.27
C PHE A 66 -2.33 18.29 15.60
N GLY A 67 -2.85 17.52 14.63
CA GLY A 67 -3.32 16.14 14.86
C GLY A 67 -2.21 15.18 15.31
N ALA A 68 -0.95 15.51 15.02
CA ALA A 68 0.24 14.76 15.45
C ALA A 68 0.93 15.36 16.70
N ALA A 69 0.45 16.50 17.20
CA ALA A 69 1.12 17.25 18.25
C ALA A 69 1.12 16.48 19.58
N ARG A 70 2.20 16.58 20.35
CA ARG A 70 2.38 15.81 21.59
C ARG A 70 3.12 16.59 22.65
N GLN A 71 2.69 16.43 23.90
CA GLN A 71 3.43 16.90 25.05
C GLN A 71 4.55 15.91 25.42
N LEU A 72 5.77 16.41 25.58
CA LEU A 72 6.94 15.62 25.97
C LEU A 72 6.78 15.13 27.41
N GLY A 73 6.78 13.81 27.61
CA GLY A 73 6.66 13.16 28.92
C GLY A 73 5.41 12.30 29.12
N ASP A 74 4.39 12.44 28.28
CA ASP A 74 3.21 11.57 28.32
C ASP A 74 3.56 10.18 27.76
N SER A 75 3.63 9.15 28.62
CA SER A 75 3.92 7.76 28.24
C SER A 75 2.67 6.94 27.89
N THR A 76 1.48 7.53 27.98
CA THR A 76 0.20 6.83 27.82
C THR A 76 -0.54 7.31 26.58
N GLN A 77 -0.13 6.83 25.41
CA GLN A 77 -0.99 6.64 24.21
C GLN A 77 -0.13 6.19 23.02
N SER A 78 -0.47 5.03 22.47
CA SER A 78 -0.02 4.58 21.15
C SER A 78 -0.81 5.36 20.08
N MET A 79 -0.17 6.37 19.49
CA MET A 79 -0.68 7.03 18.28
C MET A 79 0.25 6.73 17.12
N SER A 80 -0.34 6.44 15.97
CA SER A 80 0.32 6.29 14.68
C SER A 80 0.95 7.62 14.27
N VAL A 81 2.28 7.71 14.33
CA VAL A 81 3.01 8.82 13.71
C VAL A 81 3.02 8.52 12.22
N ILE A 82 2.21 9.23 11.44
CA ILE A 82 2.28 9.17 9.98
C ILE A 82 3.57 9.90 9.59
N LEU A 83 4.57 9.14 9.12
CA LEU A 83 5.86 9.70 8.70
C LEU A 83 5.72 10.23 7.27
N LYS A 84 5.91 11.55 7.09
CA LYS A 84 6.00 12.17 5.76
C LYS A 84 7.43 12.02 5.26
N GLN A 85 7.61 11.26 4.18
CA GLN A 85 8.92 11.01 3.56
C GLN A 85 9.66 12.32 3.28
N GLY A 86 10.95 12.36 3.61
CA GLY A 86 11.82 13.54 3.47
C GLY A 86 11.65 14.63 4.54
N PHE A 87 10.47 14.75 5.15
CA PHE A 87 10.15 15.81 6.13
C PHE A 87 10.18 15.33 7.59
N ALA A 88 10.04 14.03 7.85
CA ALA A 88 10.21 13.48 9.19
C ALA A 88 11.70 13.10 9.43
N PRO A 89 12.31 13.43 10.59
CA PRO A 89 13.67 13.01 10.95
C PRO A 89 13.72 11.58 11.51
N LEU A 90 14.91 10.98 11.50
CA LEU A 90 15.18 9.58 11.92
C LEU A 90 14.60 9.19 13.28
N GLU A 91 14.64 10.07 14.28
CA GLU A 91 14.11 9.77 15.62
C GLU A 91 12.59 9.57 15.66
N GLN A 92 11.85 10.00 14.63
CA GLN A 92 10.41 9.69 14.51
C GLN A 92 10.16 8.27 13.98
N TYR A 93 11.13 7.66 13.30
CA TYR A 93 11.08 6.27 12.82
C TYR A 93 11.38 5.27 13.94
N GLN A 94 12.07 5.72 14.99
CA GLN A 94 12.49 4.88 16.10
C GLN A 94 11.44 4.87 17.22
N ARG A 95 10.98 3.67 17.61
CA ARG A 95 10.01 3.48 18.72
C ARG A 95 10.47 4.09 20.05
N LYS A 96 11.78 4.21 20.28
CA LYS A 96 12.41 4.81 21.47
C LYS A 96 13.25 6.04 21.14
N GLY A 97 13.10 6.62 19.95
CA GLY A 97 13.85 7.81 19.54
C GLY A 97 13.52 9.01 20.43
N ARG A 98 14.54 9.72 20.92
CA ARG A 98 14.35 10.90 21.76
C ARG A 98 13.94 12.09 20.87
N GLN A 99 12.70 12.54 21.03
CA GLN A 99 12.15 13.68 20.31
C GLN A 99 12.25 14.94 21.19
N GLY A 100 12.47 16.09 20.54
CA GLY A 100 12.62 17.40 21.19
C GLY A 100 12.41 18.52 20.17
N GLY A 101 12.74 19.76 20.51
CA GLY A 101 12.56 20.90 19.59
C GLY A 101 13.27 20.70 18.24
N TRP A 102 14.43 20.02 18.26
CA TRP A 102 15.18 19.59 17.08
C TRP A 102 14.36 18.76 16.08
N THR A 103 13.31 18.05 16.51
CA THR A 103 12.43 17.26 15.65
C THR A 103 11.63 18.16 14.69
N ASP A 104 10.95 19.19 15.20
CA ASP A 104 10.23 20.15 14.35
C ASP A 104 11.18 21.03 13.51
N ILE A 105 12.39 21.28 14.02
CA ILE A 105 13.44 22.04 13.33
C ILE A 105 13.89 21.33 12.06
N TYR A 106 14.10 20.01 12.11
CA TYR A 106 14.40 19.22 10.91
C TYR A 106 13.29 19.35 9.89
N SER A 107 12.04 19.18 10.34
CA SER A 107 10.86 19.20 9.48
C SER A 107 10.63 20.57 8.83
N LEU A 108 10.89 21.67 9.56
CA LEU A 108 10.91 23.01 8.98
C LEU A 108 12.07 23.18 8.00
N GLY A 109 13.27 22.74 8.32
CA GLY A 109 14.43 22.79 7.43
C GLY A 109 14.17 22.06 6.11
N ALA A 110 13.59 20.86 6.17
CA ALA A 110 13.21 20.07 5.01
C ALA A 110 12.11 20.76 4.17
N SER A 111 11.15 21.42 4.83
CA SER A 111 10.10 22.21 4.16
C SER A 111 10.68 23.42 3.43
N LEU A 112 11.70 24.07 4.00
CA LEU A 112 12.40 25.20 3.37
C LEU A 112 13.30 24.73 2.23
N TYR A 113 13.96 23.58 2.37
CA TYR A 113 14.66 22.92 1.26
C TYR A 113 13.72 22.69 0.08
N PHE A 114 12.55 22.11 0.32
CA PHE A 114 11.53 21.91 -0.70
C PHE A 114 11.11 23.22 -1.36
N ALA A 115 10.90 24.28 -0.58
CA ALA A 115 10.53 25.58 -1.12
C ALA A 115 11.61 26.17 -2.05
N LEU A 116 12.89 25.98 -1.72
CA LEU A 116 14.03 26.54 -2.47
C LEU A 116 14.41 25.70 -3.70
N THR A 117 14.22 24.39 -3.64
CA THR A 117 14.66 23.46 -4.68
C THR A 117 13.52 22.99 -5.58
N GLY A 118 12.28 23.04 -5.09
CA GLY A 118 11.11 22.43 -5.73
C GLY A 118 11.06 20.92 -5.59
N GLU A 119 12.03 20.31 -4.90
CA GLU A 119 12.20 18.87 -4.76
C GLU A 119 12.07 18.46 -3.29
N THR A 120 11.43 17.33 -3.03
CA THR A 120 11.38 16.76 -1.69
C THR A 120 12.77 16.21 -1.34
N PRO A 121 13.32 16.50 -0.15
CA PRO A 121 14.54 15.82 0.29
C PRO A 121 14.37 14.30 0.29
N ASP A 122 15.42 13.56 -0.05
CA ASP A 122 15.42 12.10 0.13
C ASP A 122 15.09 11.73 1.58
N ASP A 123 14.50 10.54 1.76
CA ASP A 123 14.18 10.02 3.08
C ASP A 123 15.44 9.98 3.96
N PRO A 124 15.38 10.35 5.25
CA PRO A 124 16.54 10.33 6.11
C PRO A 124 17.25 8.98 6.19
N LEU A 125 16.55 7.85 5.99
CA LEU A 125 17.17 6.53 5.92
C LEU A 125 18.06 6.38 4.68
N THR A 126 17.62 6.89 3.53
CA THR A 126 18.42 6.93 2.30
C THR A 126 19.62 7.87 2.45
N ARG A 127 19.41 9.03 3.09
CA ARG A 127 20.48 10.02 3.35
C ARG A 127 21.57 9.52 4.31
N LEU A 128 21.34 8.45 5.08
CA LEU A 128 22.38 7.81 5.90
C LEU A 128 23.47 7.16 5.04
N GLU A 129 23.11 6.68 3.85
CA GLU A 129 24.04 6.04 2.91
C GLU A 129 24.80 7.12 2.12
N ASP A 130 24.08 8.10 1.58
CA ASP A 130 24.65 9.24 0.87
C ASP A 130 23.84 10.53 1.08
N ASP A 131 24.45 11.53 1.72
CA ASP A 131 23.86 12.86 1.95
C ASP A 131 24.36 13.92 0.94
N SER A 132 25.09 13.50 -0.10
CA SER A 132 25.69 14.41 -1.08
C SER A 132 24.63 15.13 -1.94
N LEU A 133 23.54 14.44 -2.28
CA LEU A 133 22.45 14.99 -3.08
C LEU A 133 21.73 16.14 -2.37
N PHE A 134 21.48 16.01 -1.07
CA PHE A 134 20.90 17.07 -0.25
C PHE A 134 21.75 18.34 -0.30
N LYS A 135 23.06 18.22 -0.10
CA LYS A 135 23.98 19.37 -0.15
C LYS A 135 24.07 19.97 -1.55
N LYS A 136 24.05 19.12 -2.59
CA LYS A 136 24.08 19.54 -3.99
C LYS A 136 22.84 20.36 -4.36
N GLY A 137 21.66 20.00 -3.85
CA GLY A 137 20.41 20.75 -4.07
C GLY A 137 20.47 22.19 -3.57
N LEU A 138 21.29 22.48 -2.56
CA LEU A 138 21.47 23.81 -1.96
C LEU A 138 22.56 24.66 -2.63
N THR A 139 23.24 24.16 -3.66
CA THR A 139 24.35 24.90 -4.33
C THR A 139 23.93 26.22 -4.96
N GLY A 140 22.65 26.36 -5.34
CA GLY A 140 22.07 27.62 -5.86
C GLY A 140 21.58 28.58 -4.78
N VAL A 141 21.68 28.21 -3.50
CA VAL A 141 21.26 29.01 -2.34
C VAL A 141 22.46 29.78 -1.79
N THR A 142 22.25 30.99 -1.27
CA THR A 142 23.31 31.76 -0.62
C THR A 142 24.01 30.94 0.48
N CYS A 143 25.34 30.96 0.53
CA CYS A 143 26.16 30.12 1.40
C CYS A 143 25.66 30.06 2.86
N ARG A 144 25.34 31.21 3.46
CA ARG A 144 24.88 31.28 4.86
C ARG A 144 23.51 30.65 5.10
N LEU A 145 22.56 30.76 4.17
CA LEU A 145 21.24 30.11 4.32
C LEU A 145 21.37 28.60 4.08
N ALA A 146 22.21 28.18 3.12
CA ALA A 146 22.50 26.78 2.90
C ALA A 146 23.11 26.13 4.16
N GLU A 147 24.06 26.79 4.84
CA GLU A 147 24.63 26.34 6.11
C GLU A 147 23.56 26.15 7.20
N VAL A 148 22.61 27.10 7.31
CA VAL A 148 21.49 26.99 8.26
C VAL A 148 20.63 25.76 7.94
N LEU A 149 20.30 25.53 6.68
CA LEU A 149 19.47 24.38 6.29
C LEU A 149 20.21 23.05 6.46
N VAL A 150 21.50 23.00 6.15
CA VAL A 150 22.34 21.82 6.41
C VAL A 150 22.39 21.50 7.89
N LYS A 151 22.58 22.50 8.76
CA LYS A 151 22.56 22.29 10.21
C LYS A 151 21.16 21.89 10.70
N ALA A 152 20.09 22.50 10.21
CA ALA A 152 18.72 22.16 10.59
C ALA A 152 18.32 20.74 10.15
N CYS A 153 18.83 20.26 9.02
CA CYS A 153 18.54 18.94 8.45
C CYS A 153 19.64 17.90 8.70
N ALA A 154 20.51 18.12 9.70
CA ALA A 154 21.51 17.14 10.11
C ALA A 154 20.84 15.85 10.63
N LEU A 155 21.34 14.69 10.18
CA LEU A 155 20.71 13.40 10.48
C LEU A 155 20.76 13.05 11.97
N LYS A 156 21.82 13.46 12.68
CA LYS A 156 21.93 13.34 14.13
C LYS A 156 21.26 14.52 14.81
N SER A 157 20.40 14.24 15.80
CA SER A 157 19.68 15.26 16.57
C SER A 157 20.60 16.25 17.29
N GLU A 158 21.77 15.79 17.72
CA GLU A 158 22.73 16.57 18.50
C GLU A 158 23.50 17.60 17.64
N GLU A 159 23.50 17.39 16.32
CA GLU A 159 24.16 18.29 15.36
C GLU A 159 23.21 19.40 14.87
N ARG A 160 21.90 19.27 15.16
CA ARG A 160 20.87 20.27 14.83
C ARG A 160 20.85 21.43 15.82
N TYR A 161 20.16 22.51 15.43
CA TYR A 161 19.67 23.49 16.40
C TYR A 161 18.76 22.78 17.41
N GLN A 162 18.96 23.05 18.70
CA GLN A 162 18.25 22.33 19.76
C GLN A 162 16.86 22.91 20.04
N ASP A 163 16.67 24.19 19.76
CA ASP A 163 15.41 24.91 19.90
C ASP A 163 15.18 25.92 18.76
N ALA A 164 13.91 26.29 18.56
CA ALA A 164 13.50 27.18 17.47
C ALA A 164 14.11 28.59 17.59
N GLY A 165 14.44 29.04 18.81
CA GLY A 165 15.12 30.31 19.04
C GLY A 165 16.56 30.31 18.51
N GLU A 166 17.31 29.23 18.72
CA GLU A 166 18.66 29.04 18.17
C GLU A 166 18.65 29.11 16.63
N MET A 167 17.70 28.41 15.99
CA MET A 167 17.55 28.45 14.53
C MET A 167 17.12 29.85 14.06
N LEU A 168 16.21 30.54 14.77
CA LEU A 168 15.75 31.88 14.41
C LEU A 168 16.89 32.90 14.42
N ASN A 169 17.78 32.82 15.41
CA ASN A 169 18.97 33.68 15.47
C ASN A 169 19.91 33.42 14.29
N ALA A 170 20.10 32.16 13.90
CA ALA A 170 20.91 31.80 12.74
C ALA A 170 20.29 32.30 11.42
N VAL A 171 18.97 32.15 11.25
CA VAL A 171 18.23 32.69 10.09
C VAL A 171 18.35 34.21 10.04
N LYS A 172 18.17 34.93 11.15
CA LYS A 172 18.33 36.40 11.18
C LYS A 172 19.77 36.85 10.87
N SER A 173 20.76 36.03 11.21
CA SER A 173 22.18 36.32 10.99
C SER A 173 22.67 35.96 9.58
N CYS A 174 21.84 35.31 8.74
CA CYS A 174 22.22 34.91 7.39
C CYS A 174 22.40 36.10 6.42
N GLY A 175 21.96 37.31 6.82
CA GLY A 175 22.15 38.54 6.04
C GLY A 175 21.17 38.73 4.88
N ILE A 176 20.10 37.92 4.84
CA ILE A 176 19.05 38.00 3.82
C ILE A 176 17.86 38.74 4.41
N THR A 177 17.43 39.81 3.75
CA THR A 177 16.22 40.53 4.15
C THR A 177 14.99 39.69 3.75
N PRO A 178 14.07 39.36 4.68
CA PRO A 178 12.88 38.61 4.37
C PRO A 178 11.97 39.34 3.37
N GLU A 179 11.46 38.63 2.37
CA GLU A 179 10.54 39.17 1.37
C GLU A 179 9.24 38.39 1.38
N ARG A 180 8.11 39.11 1.39
CA ARG A 180 6.79 38.50 1.31
C ARG A 180 6.60 37.82 -0.03
N ILE A 181 5.86 36.71 0.00
CA ILE A 181 5.34 36.13 -1.22
C ILE A 181 4.22 37.07 -1.72
N PRO A 182 4.24 37.50 -3.00
CA PRO A 182 3.25 38.43 -3.53
C PRO A 182 1.82 37.99 -3.26
N GLU A 183 0.98 38.92 -2.79
CA GLU A 183 -0.41 38.63 -2.48
C GLU A 183 -1.17 38.11 -3.70
N GLU A 184 -0.80 38.55 -4.92
CA GLU A 184 -1.42 38.08 -6.15
C GLU A 184 -1.16 36.58 -6.37
N ILE A 185 0.01 36.08 -6.00
CA ILE A 185 0.33 34.64 -6.09
C ILE A 185 -0.56 33.88 -5.10
N ILE A 186 -0.63 34.32 -3.85
CA ILE A 186 -1.44 33.69 -2.80
C ILE A 186 -2.92 33.72 -3.18
N ALA A 187 -3.44 34.87 -3.61
CA ALA A 187 -4.80 35.06 -4.07
C ALA A 187 -5.09 34.25 -5.33
N SER A 188 -4.13 34.08 -6.24
CA SER A 188 -4.29 33.23 -7.44
C SER A 188 -4.36 31.75 -7.09
N VAL A 189 -3.67 31.30 -6.03
CA VAL A 189 -3.77 29.92 -5.54
C VAL A 189 -5.10 29.71 -4.82
N ILE A 190 -5.50 30.64 -3.95
CA ILE A 190 -6.80 30.58 -3.26
C ILE A 190 -7.96 30.62 -4.27
N SER A 191 -7.93 31.56 -5.22
CA SER A 191 -8.96 31.67 -6.26
C SER A 191 -8.86 30.55 -7.30
N GLY A 192 -7.67 30.01 -7.58
CA GLY A 192 -7.47 28.80 -8.37
C GLY A 192 -8.11 27.58 -7.71
N ASN A 193 -8.01 27.46 -6.39
CA ASN A 193 -8.69 26.44 -5.60
C ASN A 193 -10.22 26.69 -5.57
N ASP A 194 -10.67 27.94 -5.45
CA ASP A 194 -12.11 28.32 -5.51
C ASP A 194 -12.74 28.21 -6.92
N SER A 195 -11.95 28.32 -7.98
CA SER A 195 -12.41 28.24 -9.38
C SER A 195 -12.29 26.83 -9.96
N ARG A 196 -11.39 25.97 -9.45
CA ARG A 196 -11.48 24.51 -9.63
C ARG A 196 -12.78 23.93 -9.07
N LEU A 197 -13.33 24.56 -8.03
CA LEU A 197 -14.66 24.27 -7.50
C LEU A 197 -15.81 24.81 -8.38
N LYS A 198 -15.52 25.60 -9.43
CA LYS A 198 -16.51 26.29 -10.28
C LYS A 198 -16.07 26.46 -11.76
N ARG A 199 -16.00 25.41 -12.59
CA ARG A 199 -16.38 25.44 -14.05
C ARG A 199 -16.17 24.09 -14.80
N PRO A 200 -16.92 23.86 -15.91
CA PRO A 200 -17.13 22.55 -16.54
C PRO A 200 -16.08 22.21 -17.62
N GLY A 201 -15.98 20.91 -17.92
CA GLY A 201 -14.81 20.27 -18.51
C GLY A 201 -14.50 20.48 -20.00
N ARG A 202 -13.35 19.93 -20.42
CA ARG A 202 -13.04 19.64 -21.83
C ARG A 202 -12.03 18.47 -22.02
N ARG A 203 -12.58 17.41 -22.61
CA ARG A 203 -12.03 16.24 -23.37
C ARG A 203 -10.51 16.10 -23.63
N ARG A 204 -10.01 14.89 -23.36
CA ARG A 204 -9.22 13.92 -24.19
C ARG A 204 -8.55 12.93 -23.20
N THR A 205 -8.51 11.61 -23.33
CA THR A 205 -8.77 10.61 -24.39
C THR A 205 -9.17 9.32 -23.66
N VAL A 206 -10.21 8.63 -24.13
CA VAL A 206 -10.72 7.39 -23.53
C VAL A 206 -9.81 6.23 -23.91
N ILE A 207 -9.20 5.57 -22.92
CA ILE A 207 -8.79 4.16 -23.02
C ILE A 207 -9.79 3.39 -22.15
N THR A 208 -10.48 2.48 -22.80
CA THR A 208 -11.69 1.76 -22.37
C THR A 208 -11.45 0.86 -21.14
N ALA A 209 -12.23 1.10 -20.07
CA ALA A 209 -12.60 0.09 -19.08
C ALA A 209 -14.04 -0.37 -19.39
N VAL A 210 -14.27 -1.68 -19.41
CA VAL A 210 -15.55 -2.28 -19.77
C VAL A 210 -16.46 -2.28 -18.53
N ALA A 211 -17.57 -1.55 -18.60
CA ALA A 211 -18.71 -1.68 -17.69
C ALA A 211 -19.91 -2.18 -18.50
N ALA A 212 -20.58 -3.23 -18.01
CA ALA A 212 -21.75 -3.83 -18.67
C ALA A 212 -22.88 -2.80 -18.83
N ALA A 213 -23.31 -2.59 -20.07
CA ALA A 213 -24.34 -1.64 -20.45
C ALA A 213 -25.74 -2.28 -20.41
N VAL A 214 -26.71 -1.58 -19.84
CA VAL A 214 -28.11 -1.64 -20.29
C VAL A 214 -28.47 -0.25 -20.79
N THR A 215 -28.48 -0.11 -22.12
CA THR A 215 -29.06 1.02 -22.83
C THR A 215 -30.56 0.83 -22.98
N ILE A 216 -31.36 1.78 -22.51
CA ILE A 216 -32.61 2.14 -23.19
C ILE A 216 -32.55 3.62 -23.54
N ALA A 217 -32.81 3.89 -24.81
CA ALA A 217 -32.66 5.16 -25.48
C ALA A 217 -33.73 6.20 -25.10
N ALA A 218 -33.30 7.46 -25.17
CA ALA A 218 -34.04 8.69 -25.47
C ALA A 218 -35.53 8.77 -25.10
N GLY A 219 -35.81 9.54 -24.05
CA GLY A 219 -37.12 10.11 -23.74
C GLY A 219 -36.96 11.51 -23.16
N SER A 220 -37.46 12.48 -23.92
CA SER A 220 -37.64 13.91 -23.67
C SER A 220 -37.81 14.38 -22.22
N ALA A 221 -37.35 15.60 -21.98
CA ALA A 221 -37.69 16.48 -20.86
C ALA A 221 -39.01 16.15 -20.15
N VAL A 222 -38.96 15.77 -18.87
CA VAL A 222 -39.83 16.18 -17.75
C VAL A 222 -39.32 15.43 -16.50
N ALA A 223 -38.63 16.13 -15.60
CA ALA A 223 -38.56 15.83 -14.16
C ALA A 223 -37.84 16.96 -13.42
N PHE A 224 -38.26 18.21 -13.67
CA PHE A 224 -38.21 19.21 -12.60
C PHE A 224 -39.35 18.87 -11.65
N LEU A 225 -39.09 18.89 -10.34
CA LEU A 225 -40.01 18.68 -9.19
C LEU A 225 -39.90 17.30 -8.51
N SER A 226 -38.83 17.10 -7.73
CA SER A 226 -38.90 16.76 -6.28
C SER A 226 -37.56 16.25 -5.75
N GLY A 227 -36.92 16.97 -4.83
CA GLY A 227 -35.91 16.41 -3.92
C GLY A 227 -34.44 16.61 -4.30
N ILE A 228 -33.80 17.56 -3.61
CA ILE A 228 -32.38 17.62 -3.20
C ILE A 228 -31.40 16.78 -4.06
N TRP A 229 -30.77 17.41 -5.06
CA TRP A 229 -29.58 16.87 -5.72
C TRP A 229 -28.34 17.25 -4.90
N ALA A 230 -27.85 16.35 -4.05
CA ALA A 230 -26.50 16.45 -3.50
C ALA A 230 -25.49 15.90 -4.52
N PRO A 231 -24.34 16.55 -4.78
CA PRO A 231 -23.31 15.97 -5.62
C PRO A 231 -22.84 14.63 -5.03
N PRO A 232 -22.47 13.64 -5.85
CA PRO A 232 -21.94 12.37 -5.36
C PRO A 232 -20.72 12.64 -4.48
N VAL A 233 -20.71 12.08 -3.28
CA VAL A 233 -19.57 12.21 -2.37
C VAL A 233 -18.40 11.46 -3.00
N GLU A 234 -17.29 12.16 -3.21
CA GLU A 234 -16.06 11.60 -3.76
C GLU A 234 -14.94 11.65 -2.71
N VAL A 235 -14.00 10.73 -2.82
CA VAL A 235 -12.82 10.65 -1.99
C VAL A 235 -11.56 10.53 -2.83
N LYS A 236 -10.46 11.11 -2.33
CA LYS A 236 -9.17 11.04 -3.00
C LYS A 236 -8.42 9.76 -2.61
N ILE A 237 -8.01 8.97 -3.61
CA ILE A 237 -7.16 7.79 -3.45
C ILE A 237 -6.03 7.88 -4.47
N GLY A 238 -4.77 7.75 -4.03
CA GLY A 238 -3.62 7.74 -4.94
C GLY A 238 -3.40 9.01 -5.79
N GLY A 239 -4.12 10.10 -5.53
CA GLY A 239 -4.09 11.30 -6.38
C GLY A 239 -5.39 11.55 -7.16
N GLU A 240 -6.22 10.52 -7.33
CA GLU A 240 -7.43 10.53 -8.14
C GLU A 240 -8.69 10.60 -7.24
N MET A 241 -9.77 11.17 -7.76
CA MET A 241 -11.06 11.25 -7.05
C MET A 241 -11.96 10.09 -7.49
N PHE A 242 -12.55 9.40 -6.50
CA PHE A 242 -13.46 8.28 -6.73
C PHE A 242 -14.79 8.52 -6.00
N PRO A 243 -15.94 8.27 -6.65
CA PRO A 243 -17.22 8.25 -5.96
C PRO A 243 -17.26 7.18 -4.88
N VAL A 244 -17.76 7.49 -3.68
CA VAL A 244 -17.88 6.50 -2.59
C VAL A 244 -18.89 5.38 -2.87
N THR A 245 -19.67 5.52 -3.95
CA THR A 245 -20.68 4.57 -4.43
C THR A 245 -20.10 3.50 -5.37
N VAL A 246 -18.82 3.57 -5.70
CA VAL A 246 -18.16 2.55 -6.53
C VAL A 246 -18.19 1.21 -5.80
N THR A 247 -18.50 0.14 -6.55
CA THR A 247 -18.56 -1.24 -6.05
C THR A 247 -17.34 -2.06 -6.42
N GLU A 248 -16.58 -1.64 -7.43
CA GLU A 248 -15.41 -2.34 -7.93
C GLU A 248 -14.30 -1.35 -8.21
N LEU A 249 -13.10 -1.60 -7.66
CA LEU A 249 -12.00 -0.66 -7.77
C LEU A 249 -10.67 -1.38 -7.95
N ASP A 250 -9.98 -1.06 -9.05
CA ASP A 250 -8.62 -1.53 -9.32
C ASP A 250 -7.60 -0.39 -9.18
N LEU A 251 -6.71 -0.59 -8.22
CA LEU A 251 -5.62 0.29 -7.83
C LEU A 251 -4.26 -0.42 -7.90
N SER A 252 -4.18 -1.54 -8.62
CA SER A 252 -2.95 -2.31 -8.73
C SER A 252 -1.84 -1.59 -9.51
N GLY A 253 -0.58 -1.80 -9.12
CA GLY A 253 0.58 -1.28 -9.86
C GLY A 253 0.72 0.24 -9.82
N ARG A 254 0.21 0.90 -8.78
CA ARG A 254 0.13 2.37 -8.68
C ARG A 254 1.09 2.98 -7.66
N GLU A 255 2.03 2.19 -7.14
CA GLU A 255 3.02 2.64 -6.15
C GLU A 255 2.39 3.26 -4.88
N LEU A 256 1.19 2.79 -4.52
CA LEU A 256 0.40 3.36 -3.44
C LEU A 256 0.97 2.99 -2.07
N THR A 257 0.92 3.95 -1.16
CA THR A 257 1.24 3.80 0.26
C THR A 257 -0.03 3.87 1.12
N ASN A 258 0.09 3.55 2.41
CA ASN A 258 -1.04 3.57 3.36
C ASN A 258 -1.75 4.93 3.44
N SER A 259 -1.00 6.03 3.32
CA SER A 259 -1.56 7.38 3.34
C SER A 259 -2.50 7.64 2.17
N GLN A 260 -2.13 7.13 0.98
CA GLN A 260 -2.85 7.33 -0.28
C GLN A 260 -4.11 6.49 -0.38
N ILE A 261 -4.23 5.41 0.40
CA ILE A 261 -5.41 4.54 0.42
C ILE A 261 -6.32 4.77 1.63
N SER A 262 -5.91 5.62 2.58
CA SER A 262 -6.60 5.82 3.86
C SER A 262 -8.08 6.21 3.73
N ASN A 263 -8.47 6.84 2.61
CA ASN A 263 -9.84 7.23 2.34
C ASN A 263 -10.74 6.09 1.81
N LEU A 264 -10.19 4.91 1.49
CA LEU A 264 -10.98 3.71 1.15
C LEU A 264 -12.00 3.37 2.24
N ARG A 265 -11.71 3.72 3.51
CA ARG A 265 -12.63 3.59 4.67
C ARG A 265 -14.03 4.17 4.45
N HIS A 266 -14.19 5.10 3.49
CA HIS A 266 -15.45 5.75 3.17
C HIS A 266 -16.24 5.01 2.07
N MET A 267 -15.62 4.08 1.33
CA MET A 267 -16.21 3.37 0.19
C MET A 267 -16.91 2.07 0.61
N LYS A 268 -17.92 2.20 1.48
CA LYS A 268 -18.60 1.07 2.14
C LYS A 268 -19.40 0.16 1.22
N GLN A 269 -19.56 0.54 -0.05
CA GLN A 269 -20.27 -0.25 -1.08
C GLN A 269 -19.31 -1.10 -1.92
N LEU A 270 -17.99 -1.03 -1.68
CA LEU A 270 -17.02 -1.85 -2.38
C LEU A 270 -17.27 -3.33 -2.11
N LYS A 271 -17.31 -4.08 -3.21
CA LYS A 271 -17.39 -5.54 -3.30
C LYS A 271 -16.10 -6.13 -3.85
N TYR A 272 -15.46 -5.46 -4.81
CA TYR A 272 -14.18 -5.85 -5.40
C TYR A 272 -13.13 -4.77 -5.16
N LEU A 273 -11.96 -5.15 -4.66
CA LEU A 273 -10.84 -4.25 -4.47
C LEU A 273 -9.52 -4.94 -4.83
N ASN A 274 -8.84 -4.39 -5.83
CA ASN A 274 -7.50 -4.82 -6.22
C ASN A 274 -6.45 -3.75 -5.84
N LEU A 275 -5.51 -4.14 -4.98
CA LEU A 275 -4.40 -3.35 -4.45
C LEU A 275 -3.05 -4.02 -4.72
N LYS A 276 -2.99 -5.01 -5.63
CA LYS A 276 -1.74 -5.72 -5.96
C LYS A 276 -0.62 -4.77 -6.40
N ASP A 277 0.63 -5.14 -6.21
CA ASP A 277 1.79 -4.41 -6.75
C ASP A 277 1.85 -2.95 -6.28
N ASN A 278 1.87 -2.76 -4.95
CA ASN A 278 1.96 -1.45 -4.31
C ASN A 278 2.95 -1.50 -3.13
N TYR A 279 3.04 -0.42 -2.36
CA TYR A 279 3.92 -0.30 -1.19
C TYR A 279 3.13 -0.21 0.12
N ILE A 280 2.07 -0.99 0.24
CA ILE A 280 1.14 -0.97 1.37
C ILE A 280 1.62 -1.91 2.46
N THR A 281 1.66 -1.45 3.72
CA THR A 281 2.00 -2.29 4.88
C THR A 281 0.84 -2.51 5.86
N ASP A 282 -0.10 -1.57 5.92
CA ASP A 282 -1.28 -1.59 6.79
C ASP A 282 -2.61 -1.38 6.03
N LEU A 283 -3.46 -2.40 6.06
CA LEU A 283 -4.80 -2.37 5.45
C LEU A 283 -5.91 -2.13 6.48
N SER A 284 -5.61 -1.69 7.70
CA SER A 284 -6.60 -1.40 8.74
C SER A 284 -7.70 -0.41 8.31
N CYS A 285 -7.39 0.47 7.35
CA CYS A 285 -8.38 1.38 6.76
C CYS A 285 -9.54 0.66 6.03
N LEU A 286 -9.37 -0.61 5.67
CA LEU A 286 -10.39 -1.44 5.04
C LEU A 286 -11.37 -2.06 6.04
N ALA A 287 -11.12 -1.99 7.36
CA ALA A 287 -12.00 -2.59 8.37
C ALA A 287 -13.50 -2.22 8.26
N PRO A 288 -13.89 -1.00 7.82
CA PRO A 288 -15.30 -0.64 7.63
C PRO A 288 -15.96 -1.22 6.38
N LEU A 289 -15.21 -1.85 5.46
CA LEU A 289 -15.69 -2.31 4.15
C LEU A 289 -16.23 -3.74 4.27
N THR A 290 -17.27 -3.91 5.09
CA THR A 290 -17.83 -5.22 5.44
C THR A 290 -18.57 -5.91 4.29
N GLN A 291 -18.76 -5.23 3.15
CA GLN A 291 -19.40 -5.77 1.94
C GLN A 291 -18.41 -6.31 0.91
N LEU A 292 -17.09 -6.32 1.22
CA LEU A 292 -16.10 -6.89 0.32
C LEU A 292 -16.35 -8.39 0.10
N GLU A 293 -16.41 -8.76 -1.18
CA GLU A 293 -16.55 -10.11 -1.69
C GLU A 293 -15.22 -10.60 -2.29
N SER A 294 -14.40 -9.70 -2.85
CA SER A 294 -13.10 -10.02 -3.43
C SER A 294 -12.05 -8.97 -3.07
N LEU A 295 -10.94 -9.41 -2.49
CA LEU A 295 -9.86 -8.56 -2.02
C LEU A 295 -8.50 -9.10 -2.46
N HIS A 296 -7.76 -8.31 -3.22
CA HIS A 296 -6.43 -8.67 -3.68
C HIS A 296 -5.40 -7.63 -3.25
N PHE A 297 -4.31 -8.06 -2.64
CA PHE A 297 -3.22 -7.19 -2.20
C PHE A 297 -1.85 -7.87 -2.26
N SER A 298 -1.69 -8.87 -3.12
CA SER A 298 -0.40 -9.51 -3.42
C SER A 298 0.69 -8.49 -3.77
N ASN A 299 1.97 -8.86 -3.59
CA ASN A 299 3.12 -7.99 -3.85
C ASN A 299 3.03 -6.66 -3.07
N ASN A 300 2.77 -6.78 -1.76
CA ASN A 300 2.80 -5.70 -0.79
C ASN A 300 3.47 -6.21 0.50
N ASN A 301 3.75 -5.35 1.47
CA ASN A 301 4.40 -5.76 2.71
C ASN A 301 3.41 -5.77 3.90
N VAL A 302 2.20 -6.29 3.67
CA VAL A 302 1.16 -6.45 4.68
C VAL A 302 1.45 -7.68 5.53
N THR A 303 1.38 -7.53 6.85
CA THR A 303 1.57 -8.64 7.81
C THR A 303 0.33 -8.96 8.63
N ASP A 304 -0.48 -7.93 8.95
CA ASP A 304 -1.70 -8.06 9.76
C ASP A 304 -2.94 -7.96 8.89
N ILE A 305 -3.74 -9.03 8.93
CA ILE A 305 -5.00 -9.15 8.19
C ILE A 305 -6.24 -9.20 9.11
N SER A 306 -6.07 -8.88 10.41
CA SER A 306 -7.15 -8.88 11.40
C SER A 306 -8.31 -7.91 11.08
N PHE A 307 -8.07 -6.90 10.24
CA PHE A 307 -9.07 -5.96 9.75
C PHE A 307 -10.23 -6.65 9.00
N MET A 308 -10.02 -7.87 8.48
CA MET A 308 -11.02 -8.64 7.73
C MET A 308 -12.04 -9.37 8.62
N LYS A 309 -11.97 -9.19 9.95
CA LYS A 309 -12.82 -9.92 10.91
C LYS A 309 -14.31 -9.88 10.58
N ASN A 310 -14.82 -8.75 10.11
CA ASN A 310 -16.26 -8.54 9.82
C ASN A 310 -16.60 -8.63 8.33
N MET A 311 -15.72 -9.16 7.49
CA MET A 311 -15.94 -9.38 6.06
C MET A 311 -16.49 -10.80 5.84
N ASP A 312 -17.73 -11.06 6.26
CA ASP A 312 -18.34 -12.40 6.25
C ASP A 312 -18.79 -12.86 4.85
N GLY A 313 -18.91 -11.90 3.92
CA GLY A 313 -19.24 -12.12 2.52
C GLY A 313 -18.04 -12.41 1.61
N LEU A 314 -16.83 -12.51 2.16
CA LEU A 314 -15.61 -12.68 1.38
C LEU A 314 -15.62 -14.04 0.66
N ARG A 315 -15.44 -14.00 -0.66
CA ARG A 315 -15.35 -15.15 -1.57
C ARG A 315 -13.94 -15.35 -2.08
N GLU A 316 -13.22 -14.26 -2.32
CA GLU A 316 -11.90 -14.31 -2.93
C GLU A 316 -10.89 -13.48 -2.13
N ILE A 317 -9.72 -14.07 -1.89
CA ILE A 317 -8.59 -13.38 -1.29
C ILE A 317 -7.28 -13.81 -1.94
N SER A 318 -6.46 -12.83 -2.34
CA SER A 318 -5.11 -13.06 -2.83
C SER A 318 -4.14 -12.09 -2.16
N ALA A 319 -3.16 -12.66 -1.47
CA ALA A 319 -2.17 -11.98 -0.65
C ALA A 319 -0.78 -12.64 -0.84
N GLU A 320 -0.49 -13.03 -2.08
CA GLU A 320 0.76 -13.67 -2.46
C GLU A 320 1.94 -12.70 -2.32
N ASN A 321 3.13 -13.19 -1.98
CA ASN A 321 4.32 -12.36 -1.77
C ASN A 321 4.03 -11.21 -0.80
N THR A 322 3.61 -11.58 0.42
CA THR A 322 3.35 -10.66 1.53
C THR A 322 3.98 -11.17 2.82
N GLY A 323 4.02 -10.32 3.85
CA GLY A 323 4.51 -10.67 5.18
C GLY A 323 3.49 -11.42 6.06
N VAL A 324 2.38 -11.90 5.49
CA VAL A 324 1.34 -12.59 6.28
C VAL A 324 1.82 -13.96 6.73
N SER A 325 1.63 -14.25 8.01
CA SER A 325 1.89 -15.56 8.62
C SER A 325 0.69 -16.15 9.34
N ASP A 326 -0.21 -15.31 9.86
CA ASP A 326 -1.40 -15.71 10.61
C ASP A 326 -2.67 -15.45 9.79
N ILE A 327 -3.31 -16.53 9.35
CA ILE A 327 -4.59 -16.50 8.62
C ILE A 327 -5.79 -16.93 9.48
N SER A 328 -5.66 -16.90 10.81
CA SER A 328 -6.73 -17.27 11.75
C SER A 328 -8.04 -16.49 11.55
N VAL A 329 -7.95 -15.27 11.01
CA VAL A 329 -9.11 -14.43 10.65
C VAL A 329 -10.01 -15.07 9.58
N LEU A 330 -9.53 -16.07 8.84
CA LEU A 330 -10.31 -16.80 7.83
C LEU A 330 -11.24 -17.87 8.43
N ARG A 331 -11.09 -18.23 9.72
CA ARG A 331 -11.99 -19.20 10.37
C ARG A 331 -13.45 -18.77 10.26
N GLY A 332 -14.33 -19.70 9.90
CA GLY A 332 -15.75 -19.44 9.73
C GLY A 332 -16.14 -18.66 8.47
N LYS A 333 -15.21 -18.29 7.58
CA LYS A 333 -15.53 -17.67 6.27
C LYS A 333 -15.96 -18.75 5.27
N THR A 334 -17.17 -19.27 5.46
CA THR A 334 -17.72 -20.42 4.70
C THR A 334 -18.01 -20.14 3.23
N GLN A 335 -18.02 -18.87 2.81
CA GLN A 335 -18.28 -18.43 1.43
C GLN A 335 -17.01 -18.32 0.57
N LEU A 336 -15.82 -18.62 1.10
CA LEU A 336 -14.59 -18.57 0.31
C LEU A 336 -14.61 -19.59 -0.83
N GLU A 337 -14.33 -19.10 -2.03
CA GLU A 337 -14.21 -19.83 -3.30
C GLU A 337 -12.76 -19.82 -3.81
N SER A 338 -11.98 -18.78 -3.48
CA SER A 338 -10.59 -18.60 -3.91
C SER A 338 -9.69 -18.06 -2.79
N VAL A 339 -8.58 -18.74 -2.51
CA VAL A 339 -7.61 -18.34 -1.47
C VAL A 339 -6.18 -18.52 -1.99
N PHE A 340 -5.43 -17.42 -2.07
CA PHE A 340 -4.02 -17.44 -2.49
C PHE A 340 -3.12 -16.67 -1.51
N PHE A 341 -2.14 -17.37 -0.94
CA PHE A 341 -1.13 -16.86 -0.01
C PHE A 341 0.25 -17.49 -0.33
N GLY A 342 0.56 -17.71 -1.60
CA GLY A 342 1.90 -18.13 -2.04
C GLY A 342 2.97 -17.10 -1.66
N ASP A 343 4.23 -17.53 -1.57
CA ASP A 343 5.38 -16.70 -1.21
C ASP A 343 5.14 -15.89 0.07
N SER A 344 4.47 -16.51 1.05
CA SER A 344 4.17 -15.94 2.36
C SER A 344 4.77 -16.78 3.47
N TYR A 345 4.58 -16.34 4.72
CA TYR A 345 5.09 -17.03 5.91
C TYR A 345 4.01 -17.88 6.60
N VAL A 346 2.95 -18.26 5.87
CA VAL A 346 1.88 -19.11 6.41
C VAL A 346 2.39 -20.54 6.60
N THR A 347 2.13 -21.11 7.78
CA THR A 347 2.46 -22.50 8.12
C THR A 347 1.22 -23.35 8.45
N ASP A 348 0.11 -22.71 8.82
CA ASP A 348 -1.13 -23.35 9.26
C ASP A 348 -2.30 -22.92 8.39
N ILE A 349 -2.87 -23.87 7.64
CA ILE A 349 -4.06 -23.68 6.81
C ILE A 349 -5.34 -24.23 7.43
N THR A 350 -5.34 -24.70 8.68
CA THR A 350 -6.57 -25.08 9.38
C THR A 350 -7.67 -24.01 9.39
N PRO A 351 -7.38 -22.69 9.34
CA PRO A 351 -8.41 -21.66 9.25
C PRO A 351 -9.33 -21.73 8.04
N ILE A 352 -8.94 -22.39 6.94
CA ILE A 352 -9.78 -22.49 5.74
C ILE A 352 -10.64 -23.77 5.68
N SER A 353 -10.61 -24.62 6.72
CA SER A 353 -11.28 -25.93 6.72
C SER A 353 -12.82 -25.87 6.69
N ASP A 354 -13.41 -24.73 7.06
CA ASP A 354 -14.87 -24.52 7.00
C ASP A 354 -15.37 -24.10 5.61
N SER A 355 -14.45 -23.70 4.71
CA SER A 355 -14.77 -23.19 3.36
C SER A 355 -15.01 -24.33 2.37
N ARG A 356 -16.10 -25.09 2.56
CA ARG A 356 -16.40 -26.29 1.76
C ARG A 356 -16.69 -26.02 0.28
N GLY A 357 -16.97 -24.78 -0.08
CA GLY A 357 -17.15 -24.33 -1.47
C GLY A 357 -15.87 -23.87 -2.17
N LEU A 358 -14.70 -24.08 -1.57
CA LEU A 358 -13.41 -23.66 -2.14
C LEU A 358 -13.14 -24.38 -3.47
N ARG A 359 -12.78 -23.59 -4.49
CA ARG A 359 -12.48 -24.07 -5.86
C ARG A 359 -11.02 -23.88 -6.21
N TYR A 360 -10.41 -22.79 -5.73
CA TYR A 360 -9.04 -22.41 -6.03
C TYR A 360 -8.27 -22.17 -4.73
N VAL A 361 -7.16 -22.88 -4.53
CA VAL A 361 -6.33 -22.71 -3.34
C VAL A 361 -4.85 -22.74 -3.69
N GLY A 362 -4.09 -21.78 -3.17
CA GLY A 362 -2.66 -21.67 -3.45
C GLY A 362 -1.85 -21.14 -2.28
N PHE A 363 -0.79 -21.86 -1.94
CA PHE A 363 0.20 -21.51 -0.93
C PHE A 363 1.63 -21.89 -1.39
N ASN A 364 1.93 -21.74 -2.68
CA ASN A 364 3.28 -22.01 -3.22
C ASN A 364 4.38 -21.36 -2.36
N GLU A 365 5.50 -22.06 -2.17
CA GLU A 365 6.67 -21.60 -1.42
C GLU A 365 6.38 -21.18 0.04
N ALA A 366 5.22 -21.57 0.57
CA ALA A 366 4.90 -21.45 1.99
C ALA A 366 5.41 -22.67 2.77
N GLN A 367 5.63 -22.52 4.08
CA GLN A 367 6.17 -23.58 4.95
C GLN A 367 5.06 -24.54 5.44
N ILE A 368 4.32 -25.16 4.51
CA ILE A 368 3.14 -25.99 4.80
C ILE A 368 3.40 -27.45 4.39
N SER A 369 3.69 -28.31 5.36
CA SER A 369 3.82 -29.76 5.12
C SER A 369 2.51 -30.54 5.29
N ASP A 370 1.50 -29.95 5.94
CA ASP A 370 0.21 -30.59 6.25
C ASP A 370 -0.94 -29.86 5.53
N ILE A 371 -1.65 -30.59 4.69
CA ILE A 371 -2.82 -30.12 3.93
C ILE A 371 -4.15 -30.73 4.38
N ASN A 372 -4.24 -31.31 5.58
CA ASN A 372 -5.45 -31.93 6.14
C ASN A 372 -6.66 -30.99 6.20
N ALA A 373 -6.43 -29.67 6.22
CA ALA A 373 -7.51 -28.68 6.13
C ALA A 373 -8.34 -28.82 4.84
N LEU A 374 -7.79 -29.41 3.78
CA LEU A 374 -8.46 -29.62 2.49
C LEU A 374 -9.33 -30.89 2.46
N GLU A 375 -9.28 -31.73 3.49
CA GLU A 375 -10.01 -32.99 3.52
C GLU A 375 -11.52 -32.78 3.32
N GLY A 376 -12.07 -33.46 2.32
CA GLY A 376 -13.50 -33.39 2.01
C GLY A 376 -13.93 -32.15 1.22
N MET A 377 -13.01 -31.32 0.72
CA MET A 377 -13.33 -30.23 -0.20
C MET A 377 -13.58 -30.77 -1.62
N THR A 378 -14.84 -31.10 -1.92
CA THR A 378 -15.23 -31.76 -3.19
C THR A 378 -15.29 -30.82 -4.39
N GLU A 379 -15.29 -29.52 -4.15
CA GLU A 379 -15.41 -28.47 -5.19
C GLU A 379 -14.06 -27.96 -5.71
N LEU A 380 -12.93 -28.44 -5.17
CA LEU A 380 -11.60 -28.03 -5.62
C LEU A 380 -11.37 -28.35 -7.09
N GLU A 381 -10.96 -27.33 -7.84
CA GLU A 381 -10.61 -27.37 -9.27
C GLU A 381 -9.10 -27.14 -9.47
N THR A 382 -8.50 -26.26 -8.66
CA THR A 382 -7.07 -25.93 -8.73
C THR A 382 -6.42 -25.90 -7.35
N VAL A 383 -5.26 -26.55 -7.25
CA VAL A 383 -4.42 -26.58 -6.04
C VAL A 383 -2.98 -26.23 -6.38
N CYS A 384 -2.42 -25.24 -5.68
CA CYS A 384 -1.05 -24.79 -5.86
C CYS A 384 -0.26 -24.84 -4.55
N PHE A 385 0.61 -25.81 -4.38
CA PHE A 385 1.46 -25.99 -3.21
C PHE A 385 2.88 -26.40 -3.61
N ALA A 386 3.42 -25.78 -4.66
CA ALA A 386 4.80 -26.03 -5.06
C ALA A 386 5.76 -25.56 -3.95
N GLY A 387 6.82 -26.31 -3.64
CA GLY A 387 7.83 -25.87 -2.67
C GLY A 387 7.44 -25.95 -1.18
N CYS A 388 6.35 -26.63 -0.82
CA CYS A 388 5.83 -26.62 0.55
C CYS A 388 6.36 -27.74 1.46
N GLY A 389 7.04 -28.74 0.90
CA GLY A 389 7.55 -29.90 1.65
C GLY A 389 6.47 -30.96 1.93
N ILE A 390 5.41 -31.00 1.12
CA ILE A 390 4.31 -31.97 1.22
C ILE A 390 4.80 -33.37 0.90
N THR A 391 4.30 -34.36 1.64
CA THR A 391 4.62 -35.79 1.47
C THR A 391 3.42 -36.63 1.06
N SER A 392 2.20 -36.18 1.34
CA SER A 392 0.98 -36.93 1.10
C SER A 392 -0.10 -36.07 0.49
N LEU A 393 -0.79 -36.62 -0.51
CA LEU A 393 -1.95 -36.02 -1.16
C LEU A 393 -3.28 -36.56 -0.63
N GLU A 394 -3.27 -37.34 0.45
CA GLU A 394 -4.49 -38.02 0.92
C GLU A 394 -5.69 -37.11 1.17
N PRO A 395 -5.52 -35.91 1.76
CA PRO A 395 -6.63 -34.98 1.96
C PRO A 395 -7.39 -34.62 0.66
N LEU A 396 -6.77 -34.78 -0.51
CA LEU A 396 -7.37 -34.50 -1.82
C LEU A 396 -8.16 -35.67 -2.40
N ARG A 397 -8.21 -36.84 -1.73
CA ARG A 397 -8.85 -38.05 -2.27
C ARG A 397 -10.30 -37.83 -2.70
N SER A 398 -11.03 -36.92 -2.06
CA SER A 398 -12.44 -36.64 -2.38
C SER A 398 -12.62 -35.55 -3.45
N SER A 399 -11.56 -34.84 -3.84
CA SER A 399 -11.59 -33.66 -4.71
C SER A 399 -11.60 -34.04 -6.20
N LYS A 400 -12.63 -34.77 -6.64
CA LYS A 400 -12.70 -35.32 -8.02
C LYS A 400 -12.93 -34.29 -9.12
N LYS A 401 -13.18 -33.03 -8.76
CA LYS A 401 -13.26 -31.90 -9.69
C LYS A 401 -11.90 -31.28 -10.03
N LEU A 402 -10.80 -31.73 -9.42
CA LEU A 402 -9.47 -31.22 -9.72
C LEU A 402 -9.15 -31.36 -11.20
N ARG A 403 -8.62 -30.27 -11.76
CA ARG A 403 -8.14 -30.13 -13.15
C ARG A 403 -6.68 -29.71 -13.17
N ASN A 404 -6.32 -28.75 -12.32
CA ASN A 404 -5.01 -28.09 -12.34
C ASN A 404 -4.30 -28.32 -11.01
N ILE A 405 -3.12 -28.91 -11.09
CA ILE A 405 -2.40 -29.44 -9.94
C ILE A 405 -0.95 -28.96 -10.02
N TYR A 406 -0.53 -28.17 -9.03
CA TYR A 406 0.84 -27.65 -8.94
C TYR A 406 1.46 -28.06 -7.60
N PHE A 407 2.17 -29.19 -7.61
CA PHE A 407 2.89 -29.74 -6.46
C PHE A 407 4.39 -29.94 -6.76
N GLY A 408 4.95 -29.18 -7.70
CA GLY A 408 6.38 -29.21 -7.98
C GLY A 408 7.23 -28.92 -6.73
N ARG A 409 8.47 -29.44 -6.66
CA ARG A 409 9.41 -29.22 -5.55
C ARG A 409 8.84 -29.64 -4.18
N ASN A 410 8.32 -30.86 -4.08
CA ASN A 410 7.83 -31.45 -2.83
C ASN A 410 8.49 -32.82 -2.57
N ASN A 411 7.96 -33.60 -1.63
CA ASN A 411 8.44 -34.92 -1.26
C ASN A 411 7.35 -36.00 -1.48
N ILE A 412 6.53 -35.85 -2.52
CA ILE A 412 5.40 -36.75 -2.79
C ILE A 412 5.90 -38.02 -3.47
N SER A 413 5.38 -39.17 -3.03
CA SER A 413 5.67 -40.49 -3.60
C SER A 413 4.42 -41.27 -4.03
N ASP A 414 3.22 -40.80 -3.69
CA ASP A 414 1.94 -41.48 -4.01
C ASP A 414 0.94 -40.49 -4.63
N LEU A 415 0.47 -40.82 -5.85
CA LEU A 415 -0.54 -40.04 -6.57
C LEU A 415 -1.92 -40.73 -6.58
N SER A 416 -2.06 -41.88 -5.91
CA SER A 416 -3.32 -42.62 -5.83
C SER A 416 -4.54 -41.80 -5.35
N PRO A 417 -4.40 -40.75 -4.49
CA PRO A 417 -5.53 -39.89 -4.14
C PRO A 417 -6.14 -39.15 -5.33
N LEU A 418 -5.34 -38.89 -6.38
CA LEU A 418 -5.76 -38.17 -7.58
C LEU A 418 -6.51 -39.06 -8.60
N ILE A 419 -6.54 -40.38 -8.41
CA ILE A 419 -7.27 -41.30 -9.31
C ILE A 419 -8.74 -40.89 -9.40
N GLY A 420 -9.27 -40.83 -10.64
CA GLY A 420 -10.63 -40.38 -10.91
C GLY A 420 -10.80 -38.87 -11.02
N CYS A 421 -9.73 -38.09 -10.87
CA CYS A 421 -9.69 -36.72 -11.38
C CYS A 421 -9.43 -36.73 -12.88
N ASP A 422 -9.82 -35.64 -13.54
CA ASP A 422 -9.66 -35.46 -14.97
C ASP A 422 -8.66 -34.31 -15.22
N ILE A 423 -7.37 -34.64 -15.36
CA ILE A 423 -6.30 -33.67 -15.11
C ILE A 423 -5.93 -32.94 -16.41
N GLU A 424 -6.01 -31.62 -16.40
CA GLU A 424 -5.64 -30.77 -17.54
C GLU A 424 -4.17 -30.33 -17.43
N GLU A 425 -3.77 -29.87 -16.24
CA GLU A 425 -2.41 -29.41 -15.98
C GLU A 425 -1.85 -30.06 -14.71
N MET A 426 -0.71 -30.74 -14.83
CA MET A 426 -0.01 -31.32 -13.68
C MET A 426 1.46 -30.90 -13.66
N TYR A 427 1.82 -30.08 -12.69
CA TYR A 427 3.20 -29.85 -12.30
C TYR A 427 3.51 -30.70 -11.07
N ILE A 428 4.27 -31.77 -11.28
CA ILE A 428 4.72 -32.68 -10.22
C ILE A 428 6.25 -32.85 -10.24
N ASP A 429 6.95 -31.92 -10.87
CA ASP A 429 8.41 -31.90 -10.98
C ASP A 429 9.10 -31.89 -9.61
N CYS A 430 10.32 -32.40 -9.54
CA CYS A 430 11.15 -32.40 -8.33
C CYS A 430 10.43 -32.99 -7.10
N ASN A 431 9.89 -34.21 -7.24
CA ASN A 431 9.28 -35.01 -6.16
C ASN A 431 10.03 -36.36 -5.98
N GLN A 432 9.43 -37.32 -5.25
CA GLN A 432 10.03 -38.62 -4.91
C GLN A 432 9.29 -39.79 -5.57
N LEU A 433 8.88 -39.63 -6.84
CA LEU A 433 8.02 -40.61 -7.53
C LEU A 433 8.77 -41.83 -8.09
N ASN A 434 10.09 -41.76 -8.32
CA ASN A 434 10.85 -42.83 -8.98
C ASN A 434 10.90 -44.19 -8.23
N GLY A 435 10.52 -44.22 -6.94
CA GLY A 435 10.44 -45.46 -6.16
C GLY A 435 9.27 -46.37 -6.53
N ASP A 436 8.28 -45.86 -7.28
CA ASP A 436 7.10 -46.59 -7.71
C ASP A 436 6.87 -46.40 -9.23
N THR A 437 7.08 -47.48 -10.00
CA THR A 437 6.83 -47.49 -11.45
C THR A 437 5.35 -47.45 -11.80
N GLU A 438 4.47 -47.60 -10.81
CA GLU A 438 3.02 -47.57 -10.94
C GLU A 438 2.39 -46.29 -10.37
N ALA A 439 3.22 -45.31 -9.96
CA ALA A 439 2.75 -44.09 -9.31
C ALA A 439 1.65 -43.35 -10.09
N PHE A 440 1.63 -43.50 -11.42
CA PHE A 440 0.69 -42.83 -12.32
C PHE A 440 -0.48 -43.71 -12.78
N ARG A 441 -0.51 -45.00 -12.40
CA ARG A 441 -1.50 -45.96 -12.90
C ARG A 441 -2.91 -45.51 -12.54
N GLY A 442 -3.76 -45.43 -13.56
CA GLY A 442 -5.19 -45.12 -13.38
C GLY A 442 -5.50 -43.62 -13.25
N LEU A 443 -4.50 -42.75 -13.36
CA LEU A 443 -4.73 -41.33 -13.58
C LEU A 443 -5.30 -41.09 -14.99
N THR A 444 -6.05 -40.01 -15.14
CA THR A 444 -6.56 -39.53 -16.43
C THR A 444 -6.05 -38.13 -16.67
N ALA A 445 -5.46 -37.88 -17.83
CA ALA A 445 -4.93 -36.57 -18.22
C ALA A 445 -5.26 -36.19 -19.67
N HIS A 446 -5.57 -34.91 -19.91
CA HIS A 446 -5.97 -34.38 -21.22
C HIS A 446 -5.17 -33.15 -21.70
N GLY A 447 -4.19 -32.68 -20.94
CA GLY A 447 -3.35 -31.54 -21.33
C GLY A 447 -1.88 -31.87 -21.24
N PHE A 448 -1.23 -31.51 -20.13
CA PHE A 448 0.19 -31.78 -19.97
C PHE A 448 0.60 -32.14 -18.54
N ILE A 449 1.69 -32.90 -18.46
CA ILE A 449 2.32 -33.33 -17.22
C ILE A 449 3.78 -32.89 -17.27
N VAL A 450 4.22 -32.17 -16.24
CA VAL A 450 5.61 -31.76 -16.02
C VAL A 450 6.17 -32.62 -14.89
N LEU A 451 7.13 -33.49 -15.23
CA LEU A 451 7.64 -34.58 -14.39
C LEU A 451 9.13 -34.42 -14.01
N ASN A 452 9.83 -33.46 -14.63
CA ASN A 452 11.28 -33.32 -14.53
C ASN A 452 11.78 -33.37 -13.08
N GLY A 453 12.96 -33.98 -12.83
CA GLY A 453 13.55 -34.00 -11.50
C GLY A 453 12.96 -35.01 -10.51
N ASN A 454 12.10 -35.93 -10.95
CA ASN A 454 11.65 -37.07 -10.14
C ASN A 454 12.62 -38.27 -10.15
N GLY A 455 13.67 -38.23 -10.98
CA GLY A 455 14.69 -39.28 -11.04
C GLY A 455 14.30 -40.51 -11.86
N TYR A 456 13.35 -40.39 -12.79
CA TYR A 456 13.05 -41.40 -13.79
C TYR A 456 14.11 -41.42 -14.91
N LEU A 457 14.48 -42.61 -15.36
CA LEU A 457 15.30 -42.81 -16.55
C LEU A 457 14.44 -42.68 -17.81
N ASP A 458 15.03 -42.25 -18.93
CA ASP A 458 14.33 -42.17 -20.23
C ASP A 458 13.65 -43.48 -20.62
N SER A 459 14.28 -44.63 -20.30
CA SER A 459 13.74 -45.96 -20.56
C SER A 459 12.47 -46.30 -19.76
N GLN A 460 12.15 -45.55 -18.70
CA GLN A 460 10.97 -45.74 -17.87
C GLN A 460 9.79 -44.86 -18.32
N LEU A 461 10.05 -43.81 -19.11
CA LEU A 461 9.03 -42.82 -19.49
C LEU A 461 7.94 -43.43 -20.38
N ASP A 462 8.30 -44.26 -21.37
CA ASP A 462 7.33 -44.92 -22.24
C ASP A 462 6.35 -45.80 -21.45
N TYR A 463 6.86 -46.51 -20.44
CA TYR A 463 6.04 -47.32 -19.56
C TYR A 463 5.10 -46.44 -18.72
N LEU A 464 5.63 -45.41 -18.07
CA LEU A 464 4.82 -44.44 -17.30
C LEU A 464 3.68 -43.87 -18.13
N VAL A 465 3.97 -43.39 -19.33
CA VAL A 465 2.97 -42.85 -20.26
C VAL A 465 1.90 -43.89 -20.56
N SER A 466 2.28 -45.17 -20.74
CA SER A 466 1.31 -46.26 -20.98
C SER A 466 0.38 -46.57 -19.81
N THR A 467 0.70 -46.11 -18.59
CA THR A 467 -0.13 -46.32 -17.39
C THR A 467 -1.16 -45.20 -17.14
N ILE A 468 -1.02 -44.07 -17.85
CA ILE A 468 -1.88 -42.89 -17.74
C ILE A 468 -2.94 -42.94 -18.84
N ASN A 469 -4.20 -42.73 -18.49
CA ASN A 469 -5.29 -42.66 -19.44
C ASN A 469 -5.39 -41.26 -20.06
N GLY A 470 -5.81 -41.18 -21.33
CA GLY A 470 -6.12 -39.92 -22.01
C GLY A 470 -5.08 -39.48 -23.04
N GLU A 471 -5.16 -38.21 -23.45
CA GLU A 471 -4.31 -37.61 -24.48
C GLU A 471 -3.58 -36.42 -23.87
N PHE A 472 -2.28 -36.53 -23.64
CA PHE A 472 -1.50 -35.51 -22.96
C PHE A 472 -0.08 -35.40 -23.51
N THR A 473 0.60 -34.29 -23.18
CA THR A 473 2.02 -34.09 -23.45
C THR A 473 2.82 -34.24 -22.16
N LEU A 474 3.85 -35.10 -22.17
CA LEU A 474 4.79 -35.24 -21.06
C LEU A 474 6.02 -34.35 -21.29
N TYR A 475 6.35 -33.53 -20.29
CA TYR A 475 7.60 -32.77 -20.21
C TYR A 475 8.45 -33.36 -19.07
N ASN A 476 9.69 -33.79 -19.37
CA ASN A 476 10.61 -34.41 -18.41
C ASN A 476 12.01 -33.80 -18.48
#